data_AF-A0A2A6CL10-F1
#
_entry.id   AF-A0A2A6CL10-F1
#
_cell.length_a   1.000
_cell.length_b   1.000
_cell.length_c   1.000
_cell.angle_alpha   90.00
_cell.angle_beta   90.00
_cell.angle_gamma   90.00
#
_symmetry.space_group_name_H-M   'P 1'
#
loop_
_entity.id
_entity.type
_entity.pdbx_description
1 polymer ?
#
loop_
_entity_poly.entity_id
_entity_poly.type
_entity_poly.pdbx_seq_one_letter_code
_entity_poly.pdbx_strand_id
1 'polypeptide(L)'
;MVANMASVVEKVHLKDRNKTAFHCTCFSIPFILMNIHFLYRYWTVRHPHLIHLFSRPAFIVFLATTTLLAGALWYLLTLYGPSGEGRSVDILRSVYEQEYGIHVAKGWCVMDFADEVNGTRFAIILFTFDAVMIVSFTNALTLGALTYASIRDAKTISTHHRTLQFKLLIAVTAQTVVPLVFVYIPYFFSVTLPYFNIPAGGIGSVCMLMTACFPAWDAVIIISLMTDYREAILKMTMMRWKNKTAPLDANTAMIVSSVASY
;
A
#
# COMPACT_ATOMS: atom_id res chain seq x y z
N MET A 1 28.40 11.21 10.03
CA MET A 1 28.06 11.78 8.70
C MET A 1 26.95 10.99 8.02
N VAL A 2 27.10 9.68 7.82
CA VAL A 2 26.07 8.84 7.14
C VAL A 2 24.76 8.71 7.92
N ALA A 3 24.82 8.80 9.26
CA ALA A 3 23.65 8.67 10.11
C ALA A 3 22.57 9.75 9.88
N ASN A 4 22.85 10.82 9.13
CA ASN A 4 21.92 11.93 8.88
C ASN A 4 21.25 11.88 7.51
N MET A 5 21.52 10.80 6.77
CA MET A 5 21.08 10.66 5.39
C MET A 5 19.94 9.63 5.30
N ALA A 6 18.77 10.08 4.84
CA ALA A 6 17.73 9.17 4.38
C ALA A 6 17.96 8.90 2.89
N SER A 7 18.11 7.63 2.52
CA SER A 7 18.28 7.26 1.12
C SER A 7 17.36 6.11 0.73
N VAL A 8 16.85 6.20 -0.49
CA VAL A 8 16.24 5.07 -1.19
C VAL A 8 17.26 4.69 -2.26
N VAL A 9 18.25 3.87 -1.89
CA VAL A 9 19.13 3.25 -2.89
C VAL A 9 18.45 1.96 -3.34
N GLU A 10 17.61 2.10 -4.36
CA GLU A 10 16.99 0.96 -5.00
C GLU A 10 18.04 0.27 -5.90
N LYS A 11 18.21 -1.06 -5.78
CA LYS A 11 19.17 -1.87 -6.57
C LYS A 11 18.84 -1.94 -8.08
N VAL A 12 17.96 -1.09 -8.58
CA VAL A 12 17.41 -1.22 -9.92
C VAL A 12 17.99 -0.12 -10.81
N HIS A 13 18.18 -0.44 -12.08
CA HIS A 13 18.59 0.44 -13.18
C HIS A 13 17.71 1.69 -13.43
N LEU A 14 17.08 2.27 -12.40
CA LEU A 14 16.21 3.43 -12.48
C LEU A 14 17.06 4.70 -12.41
N LYS A 15 17.69 4.97 -13.55
CA LYS A 15 18.55 6.12 -13.87
C LYS A 15 17.84 7.49 -13.83
N ASP A 16 16.62 7.60 -13.30
CA ASP A 16 15.73 8.75 -13.51
C ASP A 16 14.95 9.12 -12.24
N ARG A 17 15.25 10.30 -11.70
CA ARG A 17 14.59 10.94 -10.54
C ARG A 17 13.06 10.89 -10.64
N ASN A 18 12.52 11.01 -11.85
CA ASN A 18 11.07 10.93 -12.08
C ASN A 18 10.49 9.56 -11.73
N LYS A 19 11.23 8.47 -11.99
CA LYS A 19 10.74 7.10 -11.75
C LYS A 19 10.69 6.79 -10.25
N THR A 20 11.70 7.22 -9.49
CA THR A 20 11.70 7.07 -8.02
C THR A 20 10.61 7.95 -7.38
N ALA A 21 10.45 9.20 -7.83
CA ALA A 21 9.37 10.06 -7.35
C ALA A 21 7.99 9.45 -7.65
N PHE A 22 7.81 8.89 -8.85
CA PHE A 22 6.57 8.20 -9.23
C PHE A 22 6.32 6.97 -8.34
N HIS A 23 7.34 6.15 -8.10
CA HIS A 23 7.26 5.00 -7.21
C HIS A 23 6.86 5.40 -5.77
N CYS A 24 7.49 6.45 -5.22
CA CYS A 24 7.12 7.00 -3.92
C CYS A 24 5.68 7.51 -3.87
N THR A 25 5.18 8.10 -4.95
CA THR A 25 3.78 8.54 -5.06
C THR A 25 2.80 7.38 -5.11
N CYS A 26 3.13 6.27 -5.76
CA CYS A 26 2.27 5.09 -5.74
C CYS A 26 1.99 4.58 -4.32
N PHE A 27 2.90 4.82 -3.37
CA PHE A 27 2.72 4.45 -1.97
C PHE A 27 1.79 5.36 -1.18
N SER A 28 1.55 6.59 -1.63
CA SER A 28 0.59 7.49 -0.94
C SER A 28 -0.86 7.22 -1.33
N ILE A 29 -1.11 6.58 -2.48
CA ILE A 29 -2.47 6.28 -2.96
C ILE A 29 -3.26 5.37 -1.99
N PRO A 30 -2.69 4.28 -1.44
CA PRO A 30 -3.34 3.48 -0.41
C PRO A 30 -3.83 4.30 0.80
N PHE A 31 -3.16 5.40 1.16
CA PHE A 31 -3.52 6.23 2.32
C PHE A 31 -4.87 6.92 2.10
N ILE A 32 -5.08 7.41 0.87
CA ILE A 32 -6.31 8.11 0.49
C ILE A 32 -7.44 7.09 0.36
N LEU A 33 -7.19 5.96 -0.31
CA LEU A 33 -8.17 4.89 -0.46
C LEU A 33 -8.63 4.35 0.90
N MET A 34 -7.71 4.16 1.85
CA MET A 34 -8.01 3.76 3.22
C MET A 34 -9.06 4.66 3.88
N ASN A 35 -8.89 5.98 3.80
CA ASN A 35 -9.84 6.95 4.35
C ASN A 35 -11.19 6.90 3.64
N ILE A 36 -11.21 6.76 2.31
CA ILE A 36 -12.44 6.62 1.53
C ILE A 36 -13.21 5.36 1.95
N HIS A 37 -12.53 4.24 2.15
CA HIS A 37 -13.14 2.99 2.61
C HIS A 37 -13.78 3.14 3.99
N PHE A 38 -13.08 3.73 4.95
CA PHE A 38 -13.64 3.98 6.28
C PHE A 38 -14.80 4.98 6.26
N LEU A 39 -14.71 6.02 5.43
CA LEU A 39 -15.80 6.99 5.25
C LEU A 39 -17.06 6.31 4.68
N TYR A 40 -16.90 5.51 3.63
CA TYR A 40 -17.99 4.73 3.04
C TYR A 40 -18.66 3.83 4.08
N ARG A 41 -17.89 3.12 4.90
CA ARG A 41 -18.42 2.24 5.95
C ARG A 41 -19.16 3.03 7.01
N TYR A 42 -18.57 4.11 7.49
CA TYR A 42 -19.20 4.98 8.47
C TYR A 42 -20.56 5.50 7.96
N TRP A 43 -20.61 5.97 6.72
CA TRP A 43 -21.86 6.42 6.10
C TRP A 43 -22.86 5.28 5.92
N THR A 44 -22.41 4.05 5.62
CA THR A 44 -23.33 2.91 5.42
C THR A 44 -24.12 2.62 6.69
N VAL A 45 -23.48 2.76 7.85
CA VAL A 45 -24.10 2.47 9.15
C VAL A 45 -24.85 3.68 9.70
N ARG A 46 -24.21 4.86 9.70
CA ARG A 46 -24.71 6.06 10.40
C ARG A 46 -25.56 6.97 9.52
N HIS A 47 -25.23 7.07 8.24
CA HIS A 47 -25.90 7.96 7.29
C HIS A 47 -26.24 7.25 5.96
N PRO A 48 -27.12 6.23 5.97
CA PRO A 48 -27.39 5.42 4.78
C PRO A 48 -27.89 6.25 3.59
N HIS A 49 -28.56 7.36 3.86
CA HIS A 49 -29.03 8.30 2.85
C HIS A 49 -27.90 8.95 2.06
N LEU A 50 -26.65 8.99 2.54
CA LEU A 50 -25.50 9.54 1.81
C LEU A 50 -24.82 8.51 0.89
N ILE A 51 -25.10 7.21 1.07
CA ILE A 51 -24.45 6.15 0.27
C ILE A 51 -24.74 6.27 -1.22
N HIS A 52 -25.92 6.80 -1.60
CA HIS A 52 -26.26 7.02 -3.00
C HIS A 52 -25.25 7.95 -3.72
N LEU A 53 -24.51 8.80 -2.98
CA LEU A 53 -23.44 9.62 -3.54
C LEU A 53 -22.32 8.75 -4.12
N PHE A 54 -21.95 7.65 -3.46
CA PHE A 54 -20.94 6.70 -3.98
C PHE A 54 -21.38 5.98 -5.26
N SER A 55 -22.66 6.02 -5.61
CA SER A 55 -23.17 5.53 -6.90
C SER A 55 -23.29 6.62 -7.97
N ARG A 56 -23.14 7.90 -7.61
CA ARG A 56 -23.23 9.02 -8.55
C ARG A 56 -21.89 9.23 -9.26
N PRO A 57 -21.86 9.25 -10.61
CA PRO A 57 -20.61 9.39 -11.35
C PRO A 57 -19.88 10.69 -11.02
N ALA A 58 -20.60 11.80 -10.79
CA ALA A 58 -19.98 13.06 -10.38
C ALA A 58 -19.20 12.96 -9.07
N PHE A 59 -19.70 12.21 -8.08
CA PHE A 59 -19.01 12.02 -6.81
C PHE A 59 -17.83 11.04 -6.93
N ILE A 60 -17.97 10.00 -7.75
CA ILE A 60 -16.86 9.09 -8.07
C ILE A 60 -15.72 9.85 -8.76
N VAL A 61 -16.05 10.70 -9.75
CA VAL A 61 -15.09 11.57 -10.44
C VAL A 61 -14.46 12.54 -9.46
N PHE A 62 -15.24 13.11 -8.53
CA PHE A 62 -14.72 13.97 -7.46
C PHE A 62 -13.68 13.22 -6.60
N LEU A 63 -14.01 12.04 -6.07
CA LEU A 63 -13.09 11.23 -5.26
C LEU A 63 -11.82 10.83 -6.04
N ALA A 64 -11.98 10.42 -7.30
CA ALA A 64 -10.86 10.08 -8.16
C ALA A 64 -9.95 11.29 -8.41
N THR A 65 -10.55 12.45 -8.71
CA THR A 65 -9.82 13.70 -8.95
C THR A 65 -9.07 14.15 -7.70
N THR A 66 -9.72 14.13 -6.52
CA THR A 66 -9.05 14.45 -5.25
C THR A 66 -7.88 13.51 -4.97
N THR A 67 -8.04 12.21 -5.25
CA THR A 67 -6.98 11.21 -5.08
C THR A 67 -5.80 11.49 -6.01
N LEU A 68 -6.07 11.77 -7.29
CA LEU A 68 -5.03 12.08 -8.28
C LEU A 68 -4.31 13.40 -7.97
N LEU A 69 -5.04 14.42 -7.52
CA LEU A 69 -4.45 15.71 -7.13
C LEU A 69 -3.54 15.57 -5.91
N ALA A 70 -3.97 14.82 -4.89
CA ALA A 70 -3.14 14.54 -3.73
C ALA A 70 -1.89 13.72 -4.11
N GLY A 71 -2.03 12.72 -4.99
CA GLY A 71 -0.90 11.99 -5.55
C GLY A 71 0.05 12.88 -6.36
N ALA A 72 -0.47 13.81 -7.18
CA ALA A 72 0.33 14.76 -7.93
C ALA A 72 1.09 15.72 -6.99
N LEU A 73 0.47 16.21 -5.92
CA LEU A 73 1.13 17.01 -4.91
C LEU A 73 2.27 16.22 -4.23
N TRP A 74 2.02 14.97 -3.87
CA TRP A 74 3.03 14.07 -3.32
C TRP A 74 4.19 13.83 -4.29
N TYR A 75 3.89 13.67 -5.58
CA TYR A 75 4.89 13.55 -6.64
C TYR A 75 5.76 14.80 -6.73
N LEU A 76 5.17 16.00 -6.70
CA LEU A 76 5.92 17.25 -6.75
C LEU A 76 6.82 17.42 -5.51
N LEU A 77 6.32 17.06 -4.33
CA LEU A 77 7.12 17.10 -3.08
C LEU A 77 8.28 16.11 -3.12
N THR A 78 8.07 14.90 -3.61
CA THR A 78 9.13 13.88 -3.75
C THR A 78 10.09 14.17 -4.89
N LEU A 79 9.63 14.84 -5.94
CA LEU A 79 10.47 15.25 -7.06
C LEU A 79 11.35 16.44 -6.65
N TYR A 80 10.78 17.53 -6.17
CA TYR A 80 11.50 18.80 -5.91
C TYR A 80 12.03 18.97 -4.49
N GLY A 81 11.55 18.17 -3.54
CA GLY A 81 11.95 18.29 -2.15
C GLY A 81 13.39 17.81 -1.87
N PRO A 82 13.75 16.58 -2.28
CA PRO A 82 15.11 16.06 -2.22
C PRO A 82 16.12 16.91 -3.02
N SER A 83 17.35 17.08 -2.50
CA SER A 83 18.50 17.50 -3.30
C SER A 83 19.30 16.27 -3.65
N GLY A 84 19.43 16.00 -4.94
CA GLY A 84 20.07 14.80 -5.44
C GLY A 84 21.46 15.01 -6.02
N GLU A 85 22.07 16.15 -5.78
CA GLU A 85 23.41 16.44 -6.28
C GLU A 85 24.24 17.09 -5.16
N GLY A 86 25.37 16.46 -4.83
CA GLY A 86 26.27 16.94 -3.78
C GLY A 86 27.06 15.82 -3.10
N ARG A 87 27.93 16.23 -2.16
CA ARG A 87 28.85 15.37 -1.39
C ARG A 87 28.17 14.18 -0.69
N SER A 88 26.91 14.34 -0.30
CA SER A 88 26.09 13.33 0.36
C SER A 88 25.83 12.10 -0.52
N VAL A 89 25.69 12.30 -1.83
CA VAL A 89 25.50 11.22 -2.81
C VAL A 89 26.78 10.38 -2.93
N ASP A 90 27.96 11.02 -2.91
CA ASP A 90 29.24 10.32 -3.01
C ASP A 90 29.54 9.51 -1.74
N ILE A 91 29.22 10.07 -0.57
CA ILE A 91 29.30 9.36 0.71
C ILE A 91 28.38 8.13 0.67
N LEU A 92 27.13 8.31 0.26
CA LEU A 92 26.16 7.22 0.17
C LEU A 92 26.61 6.12 -0.81
N ARG A 93 27.20 6.50 -1.95
CA ARG A 93 27.78 5.55 -2.92
C ARG A 93 28.88 4.71 -2.29
N SER A 94 29.80 5.33 -1.55
CA SER A 94 30.91 4.62 -0.89
C SER A 94 30.41 3.61 0.16
N VAL A 95 29.36 3.95 0.92
CA VAL A 95 28.74 3.04 1.89
C VAL A 95 28.08 1.86 1.18
N TYR A 96 27.36 2.12 0.09
CA TYR A 96 26.68 1.06 -0.66
C TYR A 96 27.65 0.08 -1.32
N GLU A 97 28.76 0.60 -1.83
CA GLU A 97 29.84 -0.21 -2.39
C GLU A 97 30.52 -1.06 -1.31
N GLN A 98 30.76 -0.49 -0.12
CA GLN A 98 31.32 -1.22 1.00
C GLN A 98 30.39 -2.31 1.55
N GLU A 99 29.08 -2.05 1.61
CA GLU A 99 28.10 -2.94 2.23
C GLU A 99 27.59 -4.05 1.27
N TYR A 100 27.46 -3.74 -0.02
CA TYR A 100 26.90 -4.67 -1.01
C TYR A 100 27.87 -5.10 -2.11
N GLY A 101 29.08 -4.53 -2.18
CA GLY A 101 30.05 -4.81 -3.24
C GLY A 101 29.61 -4.34 -4.64
N ILE A 102 28.64 -3.41 -4.71
CA ILE A 102 28.06 -2.93 -5.97
C ILE A 102 28.44 -1.47 -6.18
N HIS A 103 29.17 -1.18 -7.24
CA HIS A 103 29.51 0.18 -7.63
C HIS A 103 28.31 0.89 -8.28
N VAL A 104 27.74 1.88 -7.59
CA VAL A 104 26.56 2.64 -8.06
C VAL A 104 27.01 3.91 -8.78
N ALA A 105 27.11 3.89 -10.11
CA ALA A 105 27.64 5.01 -10.91
C ALA A 105 26.85 6.34 -10.77
N LYS A 106 25.55 6.29 -10.47
CA LYS A 106 24.69 7.45 -10.20
C LYS A 106 23.70 7.06 -9.11
N GLY A 107 23.60 7.87 -8.06
CA GLY A 107 22.69 7.68 -6.94
C GLY A 107 22.01 9.00 -6.60
N TRP A 108 20.92 8.94 -5.85
CA TRP A 108 20.17 10.12 -5.43
C TRP A 108 20.02 10.07 -3.90
N CYS A 109 20.48 11.12 -3.21
CA CYS A 109 20.23 11.27 -1.77
C CYS A 109 18.81 11.83 -1.62
N VAL A 110 17.97 11.19 -0.81
CA VAL A 110 16.58 11.65 -0.65
C VAL A 110 16.56 12.82 0.32
N MET A 111 17.26 12.74 1.46
CA MET A 111 17.43 13.85 2.40
C MET A 111 18.78 13.74 3.11
N ASP A 112 19.58 14.81 3.06
CA ASP A 112 20.75 14.97 3.93
C ASP A 112 20.45 16.06 4.96
N PHE A 113 20.04 15.66 6.16
CA PHE A 113 19.64 16.60 7.21
C PHE A 113 20.82 17.38 7.80
N ALA A 114 22.06 16.98 7.49
CA ALA A 114 23.27 17.70 7.90
C ALA A 114 23.69 18.82 6.93
N ASP A 115 23.01 18.96 5.79
CA ASP A 115 23.27 20.02 4.81
C ASP A 115 22.87 21.39 5.39
N GLU A 116 23.84 22.29 5.58
CA GLU A 116 23.59 23.64 6.14
C GLU A 116 22.66 24.51 5.28
N VAL A 117 22.57 24.23 3.98
CA VAL A 117 21.76 24.99 3.03
C VAL A 117 20.36 24.40 2.90
N ASN A 118 20.25 23.07 2.86
CA ASN A 118 19.00 22.36 2.54
C ASN A 118 18.36 21.65 3.74
N GLY A 119 19.04 21.53 4.89
CA GLY A 119 18.58 20.77 6.06
C GLY A 119 17.21 21.19 6.57
N THR A 120 16.94 22.50 6.65
CA THR A 120 15.62 23.04 7.03
C THR A 120 14.53 22.65 6.03
N ARG A 121 14.83 22.68 4.73
CA ARG A 121 13.88 22.26 3.68
C ARG A 121 13.52 20.78 3.86
N PHE A 122 14.51 19.93 4.09
CA PHE A 122 14.29 18.50 4.30
C PHE A 122 13.48 18.22 5.56
N ALA A 123 13.76 18.93 6.66
CA ALA A 123 12.98 18.82 7.88
C ALA A 123 11.50 19.19 7.64
N ILE A 124 11.24 20.29 6.93
CA ILE A 124 9.87 20.69 6.57
C ILE A 124 9.16 19.60 5.76
N ILE A 125 9.84 18.99 4.78
CA ILE A 125 9.26 17.92 3.96
C ILE A 125 8.98 16.67 4.80
N LEU A 126 9.90 16.26 5.65
CA LEU A 126 9.73 15.15 6.59
C LEU A 126 8.50 15.36 7.48
N PHE A 127 8.44 16.49 8.18
CA PHE A 127 7.30 16.81 9.04
C PHE A 127 6.00 16.94 8.27
N THR A 128 6.04 17.40 7.02
CA THR A 128 4.85 17.42 6.15
C THR A 128 4.36 16.01 5.84
N PHE A 129 5.26 15.09 5.48
CA PHE A 129 4.90 13.69 5.23
C PHE A 129 4.37 13.01 6.50
N ASP A 130 5.05 13.18 7.62
CA ASP A 130 4.62 12.61 8.91
C ASP A 130 3.27 13.16 9.35
N ALA A 131 3.04 14.47 9.21
CA ALA A 131 1.75 15.08 9.54
C ALA A 131 0.61 14.52 8.67
N VAL A 132 0.82 14.39 7.36
CA VAL A 132 -0.19 13.80 6.45
C VAL A 132 -0.50 12.36 6.84
N MET A 133 0.52 11.55 7.17
CA MET A 133 0.31 10.17 7.63
C MET A 133 -0.44 10.10 8.96
N ILE A 134 -0.07 10.92 9.94
CA ILE A 134 -0.73 10.97 11.27
C ILE A 134 -2.19 11.38 11.14
N VAL A 135 -2.48 12.43 10.37
CA VAL A 135 -3.86 12.90 10.11
C VAL A 135 -4.67 11.81 9.42
N SER A 136 -4.10 11.18 8.38
CA SER A 136 -4.73 10.08 7.65
C SER A 136 -5.10 8.91 8.56
N PHE A 137 -4.18 8.48 9.42
CA PHE A 137 -4.45 7.40 10.39
C PHE A 137 -5.46 7.80 11.45
N THR A 138 -5.36 9.02 11.97
CA THR A 138 -6.29 9.51 12.99
C THR A 138 -7.71 9.54 12.44
N ASN A 139 -7.88 10.00 11.19
CA ASN A 139 -9.18 9.97 10.51
C ASN A 139 -9.69 8.54 10.33
N ALA A 140 -8.85 7.62 9.85
CA ALA A 140 -9.21 6.21 9.70
C ALA A 140 -9.62 5.56 11.03
N LEU A 141 -8.85 5.77 12.11
CA LEU A 141 -9.16 5.27 13.45
C LEU A 141 -10.46 5.87 13.99
N THR A 142 -10.65 7.18 13.83
CA THR A 142 -11.86 7.88 14.27
C THR A 142 -13.09 7.35 13.54
N LEU A 143 -13.03 7.26 12.21
CA LEU A 143 -14.14 6.72 11.40
C LEU A 143 -14.41 5.24 11.73
N GLY A 144 -13.36 4.44 11.93
CA GLY A 144 -13.49 3.05 12.37
C GLY A 144 -14.17 2.93 13.74
N ALA A 145 -13.73 3.72 14.73
CA ALA A 145 -14.31 3.75 16.08
C ALA A 145 -15.77 4.21 16.07
N LEU A 146 -16.08 5.28 15.32
CA LEU A 146 -17.44 5.78 15.15
C LEU A 146 -18.35 4.76 14.44
N THR A 147 -17.81 4.03 13.47
CA THR A 147 -18.52 2.93 12.79
C THR A 147 -18.82 1.81 13.77
N TYR A 148 -17.84 1.38 14.57
CA TYR A 148 -18.02 0.36 15.61
C TYR A 148 -19.10 0.76 16.62
N ALA A 149 -19.03 2.00 17.14
CA ALA A 149 -20.04 2.53 18.05
C ALA A 149 -21.44 2.55 17.40
N SER A 150 -21.54 3.00 16.16
CA SER A 150 -22.81 3.05 15.42
C SER A 150 -23.41 1.66 15.19
N ILE A 151 -22.60 0.64 14.90
CA ILE A 151 -23.06 -0.76 14.75
C ILE A 151 -23.58 -1.29 16.09
N ARG A 152 -22.92 -0.95 17.20
CA ARG A 152 -23.32 -1.38 18.55
C ARG A 152 -24.65 -0.76 18.98
N ASP A 153 -24.86 0.51 18.67
CA ASP A 153 -26.03 1.28 19.12
C ASP A 153 -27.27 1.07 18.23
N ALA A 154 -27.09 0.54 17.01
CA ALA A 154 -28.16 0.28 16.07
C ALA A 154 -29.05 -0.91 16.49
N LYS A 155 -29.92 -0.68 17.49
CA LYS A 155 -30.91 -1.66 18.01
C LYS A 155 -32.04 -1.98 17.03
N THR A 156 -32.28 -1.12 16.03
CA THR A 156 -33.36 -1.24 15.04
C THR A 156 -32.95 -2.01 13.77
N ILE A 157 -31.66 -2.31 13.61
CA ILE A 157 -31.14 -3.07 12.45
C ILE A 157 -31.27 -4.57 12.73
N SER A 158 -31.62 -5.35 11.70
CA SER A 158 -31.71 -6.82 11.82
C SER A 158 -30.36 -7.42 12.27
N THR A 159 -30.42 -8.47 13.08
CA THR A 159 -29.24 -9.18 13.60
C THR A 159 -28.32 -9.67 12.47
N HIS A 160 -28.90 -10.09 11.35
CA HIS A 160 -28.17 -10.48 10.14
C HIS A 160 -27.40 -9.31 9.52
N HIS A 161 -28.06 -8.17 9.29
CA HIS A 161 -27.40 -6.99 8.70
C HIS A 161 -26.31 -6.43 9.62
N ARG A 162 -26.53 -6.43 10.94
CA ARG A 162 -25.52 -6.03 11.93
C ARG A 162 -24.29 -6.93 11.88
N THR A 163 -24.48 -8.24 11.78
CA THR A 163 -23.38 -9.21 11.68
C THR A 163 -22.59 -9.02 10.39
N LEU A 164 -23.28 -8.74 9.27
CA LEU A 164 -22.64 -8.44 8.00
C LEU A 164 -21.78 -7.18 8.07
N GLN A 165 -22.33 -6.06 8.57
CA GLN A 165 -21.57 -4.81 8.72
C GLN A 165 -20.36 -4.97 9.64
N PHE A 166 -20.48 -5.76 10.71
CA PHE A 166 -19.38 -6.04 11.63
C PHE A 166 -18.27 -6.86 10.97
N LYS A 167 -18.61 -7.91 10.22
CA LYS A 167 -17.63 -8.69 9.44
C LYS A 167 -16.91 -7.81 8.42
N LEU A 168 -17.65 -6.93 7.74
CA LEU A 168 -17.09 -5.99 6.78
C LEU A 168 -16.17 -4.97 7.45
N LEU A 169 -16.52 -4.47 8.64
CA LEU A 169 -15.67 -3.60 9.43
C LEU A 169 -14.36 -4.30 9.82
N ILE A 170 -14.43 -5.52 10.36
CA ILE A 170 -13.24 -6.32 10.70
C ILE A 170 -12.37 -6.52 9.45
N ALA A 171 -12.97 -6.87 8.31
CA ALA A 171 -12.23 -7.08 7.08
C ALA A 171 -11.50 -5.83 6.60
N VAL A 172 -12.18 -4.67 6.60
CA VAL A 172 -11.55 -3.39 6.25
C VAL A 172 -10.46 -3.04 7.24
N THR A 173 -10.72 -3.12 8.55
CA THR A 173 -9.70 -2.84 9.57
C THR A 173 -8.47 -3.73 9.40
N ALA A 174 -8.64 -5.03 9.17
CA ALA A 174 -7.53 -5.94 8.92
C ALA A 174 -6.75 -5.56 7.65
N GLN A 175 -7.45 -5.22 6.56
CA GLN A 175 -6.81 -4.70 5.34
C GLN A 175 -6.04 -3.41 5.61
N THR A 176 -6.50 -2.55 6.52
CA THR A 176 -5.80 -1.28 6.84
C THR A 176 -4.57 -1.49 7.74
N VAL A 177 -4.54 -2.56 8.52
CA VAL A 177 -3.37 -2.95 9.32
C VAL A 177 -2.23 -3.45 8.43
N VAL A 178 -2.53 -4.07 7.30
CA VAL A 178 -1.50 -4.56 6.36
C VAL A 178 -0.59 -3.44 5.88
N PRO A 179 -1.07 -2.38 5.18
CA PRO A 179 -0.18 -1.33 4.72
C PRO A 179 0.46 -0.63 5.92
N LEU A 180 -0.22 -0.42 7.05
CA LEU A 180 0.38 0.13 8.28
C LEU A 180 1.68 -0.60 8.66
N VAL A 181 1.65 -1.93 8.73
CA VAL A 181 2.80 -2.75 9.12
C VAL A 181 3.84 -2.86 8.01
N PHE A 182 3.40 -3.04 6.75
CA PHE A 182 4.29 -3.34 5.63
C PHE A 182 4.85 -2.12 4.91
N VAL A 183 4.23 -0.95 5.09
CA VAL A 183 4.58 0.28 4.38
C VAL A 183 4.87 1.41 5.35
N TYR A 184 3.95 1.75 6.27
CA TYR A 184 4.06 2.99 7.03
C TYR A 184 5.11 2.92 8.14
N ILE A 185 5.07 1.87 8.98
CA ILE A 185 6.06 1.68 10.05
C ILE A 185 7.49 1.68 9.50
N PRO A 186 7.83 0.85 8.50
CA PRO A 186 9.21 0.85 7.98
C PRO A 186 9.57 2.15 7.26
N TYR A 187 8.63 2.80 6.55
CA TYR A 187 8.85 4.12 5.95
C TYR A 187 9.18 5.19 6.99
N PHE A 188 8.36 5.30 8.05
CA PHE A 188 8.55 6.26 9.13
C PHE A 188 9.96 6.12 9.72
N PHE A 189 10.35 4.90 10.12
CA PHE A 189 11.70 4.69 10.63
C PHE A 189 12.79 4.99 9.60
N SER A 190 12.58 4.66 8.32
CA SER A 190 13.57 4.88 7.27
C SER A 190 13.86 6.37 7.00
N VAL A 191 12.93 7.28 7.30
CA VAL A 191 13.10 8.72 7.05
C VAL A 191 13.34 9.50 8.34
N THR A 192 12.71 9.10 9.46
CA THR A 192 12.81 9.80 10.74
C THR A 192 14.08 9.45 11.53
N LEU A 193 14.58 8.20 11.46
CA LEU A 193 15.82 7.84 12.16
C LEU A 193 17.03 8.68 11.71
N PRO A 194 17.24 8.89 10.39
CA PRO A 194 18.32 9.76 9.93
C PRO A 194 18.23 11.19 10.44
N TYR A 195 17.02 11.76 10.55
CA TYR A 195 16.85 13.12 11.08
C TYR A 195 17.40 13.27 12.51
N PHE A 196 17.25 12.24 13.35
CA PHE A 196 17.76 12.21 14.72
C PHE A 196 19.22 11.77 14.85
N ASN A 197 19.97 11.67 13.75
CA ASN A 197 21.33 11.13 13.72
C ASN A 197 21.41 9.67 14.22
N ILE A 198 20.31 8.91 14.15
CA ILE A 198 20.28 7.50 14.55
C ILE A 198 20.70 6.66 13.34
N PRO A 199 21.73 5.80 13.45
CA PRO A 199 22.16 4.94 12.35
C PRO A 199 20.99 4.08 11.83
N ALA A 200 20.56 4.36 10.61
CA ALA A 200 19.44 3.67 9.97
C ALA A 200 19.80 2.23 9.53
N GLY A 201 21.08 1.94 9.31
CA GLY A 201 21.56 0.61 8.91
C GLY A 201 20.77 0.03 7.74
N GLY A 202 20.36 -1.24 7.85
CA GLY A 202 19.55 -1.94 6.84
C GLY A 202 18.07 -1.58 6.77
N ILE A 203 17.58 -0.57 7.51
CA ILE A 203 16.13 -0.24 7.55
C ILE A 203 15.57 0.15 6.19
N GLY A 204 16.37 0.82 5.34
CA GLY A 204 15.95 1.16 3.97
C GLY A 204 15.71 -0.09 3.12
N SER A 205 16.59 -1.08 3.23
CA SER A 205 16.43 -2.38 2.56
C SER A 205 15.20 -3.16 3.06
N VAL A 206 14.97 -3.15 4.38
CA VAL A 206 13.77 -3.75 4.99
C VAL A 206 12.51 -3.02 4.52
N CYS A 207 12.53 -1.69 4.45
CA CYS A 207 11.42 -0.88 3.97
C CYS A 207 11.04 -1.23 2.54
N MET A 208 12.03 -1.31 1.64
CA MET A 208 11.78 -1.73 0.25
C MET A 208 11.21 -3.14 0.16
N LEU A 209 11.74 -4.10 0.92
CA LEU A 209 11.26 -5.49 0.92
C LEU A 209 9.82 -5.59 1.45
N MET A 210 9.53 -5.02 2.62
CA MET A 210 8.20 -5.06 3.22
C MET A 210 7.17 -4.41 2.30
N THR A 211 7.55 -3.30 1.68
CA THR A 211 6.70 -2.61 0.72
C THR A 211 6.48 -3.46 -0.53
N ALA A 212 7.50 -4.10 -1.09
CA ALA A 212 7.31 -5.01 -2.23
C ALA A 212 6.36 -6.18 -1.91
N CYS A 213 6.33 -6.63 -0.65
CA CYS A 213 5.44 -7.69 -0.19
C CYS A 213 4.00 -7.22 0.14
N PHE A 214 3.75 -5.91 0.28
CA PHE A 214 2.44 -5.40 0.71
C PHE A 214 1.27 -5.92 -0.15
N PRO A 215 1.34 -5.94 -1.51
CA PRO A 215 0.19 -6.32 -2.32
C PRO A 215 -0.17 -7.79 -2.15
N ALA A 216 0.86 -8.64 -1.95
CA ALA A 216 0.66 -10.07 -1.72
C ALA A 216 -0.04 -10.32 -0.38
N TRP A 217 0.38 -9.63 0.68
CA TRP A 217 -0.25 -9.75 2.00
C TRP A 217 -1.67 -9.18 2.01
N ASP A 218 -1.92 -8.06 1.33
CA ASP A 218 -3.25 -7.49 1.20
C ASP A 218 -4.21 -8.48 0.51
N ALA A 219 -3.75 -9.11 -0.58
CA ALA A 219 -4.47 -10.17 -1.28
C ALA A 219 -4.75 -11.41 -0.39
N VAL A 220 -3.77 -11.84 0.42
CA VAL A 220 -3.96 -12.96 1.35
C VAL A 220 -5.00 -12.63 2.42
N ILE A 221 -4.96 -11.41 2.99
CA ILE A 221 -5.89 -10.99 4.04
C ILE A 221 -7.31 -10.85 3.50
N ILE A 222 -7.52 -10.22 2.34
CA ILE A 222 -8.85 -10.09 1.74
C ILE A 222 -9.46 -11.45 1.40
N ILE A 223 -8.68 -12.36 0.80
CA ILE A 223 -9.14 -13.71 0.47
C ILE A 223 -9.48 -14.49 1.75
N SER A 224 -8.67 -14.37 2.79
CA SER A 224 -8.86 -15.12 4.03
C SER A 224 -10.10 -14.66 4.82
N LEU A 225 -10.41 -13.35 4.77
CA LEU A 225 -11.49 -12.76 5.57
C LEU A 225 -12.85 -12.72 4.87
N MET A 226 -12.89 -12.61 3.54
CA MET A 226 -14.15 -12.57 2.79
C MET A 226 -14.60 -13.97 2.40
N THR A 227 -15.73 -14.43 2.95
CA THR A 227 -16.27 -15.76 2.66
C THR A 227 -16.54 -15.99 1.17
N ASP A 228 -17.06 -14.98 0.47
CA ASP A 228 -17.36 -15.08 -0.98
C ASP A 228 -16.11 -15.39 -1.81
N TYR A 229 -14.95 -14.81 -1.45
CA TYR A 229 -13.68 -15.11 -2.12
C TYR A 229 -13.18 -16.51 -1.82
N ARG A 230 -13.28 -16.97 -0.56
CA ARG A 230 -12.91 -18.35 -0.20
C ARG A 230 -13.75 -19.37 -0.95
N GLU A 231 -15.07 -19.16 -0.99
CA GLU A 231 -15.98 -20.03 -1.71
C GLU A 231 -15.72 -20.02 -3.22
N ALA A 232 -15.42 -18.86 -3.81
CA ALA A 232 -15.06 -18.76 -5.21
C ALA A 232 -13.79 -19.56 -5.53
N ILE A 233 -12.74 -19.47 -4.70
CA ILE A 233 -11.50 -20.23 -4.88
C ILE A 233 -11.75 -21.74 -4.72
N LEU A 234 -12.54 -22.16 -3.72
CA LEU A 234 -12.91 -23.57 -3.54
C LEU A 234 -13.68 -24.10 -4.76
N LYS A 235 -14.65 -23.33 -5.27
CA LYS A 235 -15.39 -23.69 -6.49
C LYS A 235 -14.47 -23.81 -7.71
N MET A 236 -13.56 -22.86 -7.91
CA MET A 236 -12.60 -22.91 -9.03
C MET A 236 -11.65 -24.11 -8.93
N THR A 237 -11.15 -24.42 -7.73
CA THR A 237 -10.23 -25.54 -7.51
C THR A 237 -10.96 -26.89 -7.63
N MET A 238 -12.18 -27.01 -7.10
CA MET A 238 -13.01 -28.21 -7.26
C MET A 238 -13.45 -28.43 -8.70
N MET A 239 -13.82 -27.39 -9.46
CA MET A 239 -14.15 -27.51 -10.89
C MET A 239 -12.93 -27.92 -11.72
N ARG A 240 -11.74 -27.38 -11.44
CA ARG A 240 -10.49 -27.82 -12.07
C ARG A 240 -10.15 -29.27 -11.72
N TRP A 241 -10.46 -29.71 -10.50
CA TRP A 241 -10.25 -31.09 -10.08
C TRP A 241 -11.24 -32.05 -10.75
N LYS A 242 -12.51 -31.64 -10.89
CA LYS A 242 -13.55 -32.39 -11.60
C LYS A 242 -13.27 -32.51 -13.10
N ASN A 243 -12.75 -31.46 -13.75
CA ASN A 243 -12.35 -31.50 -15.16
C ASN A 243 -11.07 -32.33 -15.40
N LYS A 244 -10.19 -32.49 -14.40
CA LYS A 244 -9.03 -33.40 -14.48
C LYS A 244 -9.39 -34.86 -14.22
N THR A 245 -10.51 -35.13 -13.57
CA THR A 245 -10.97 -36.48 -13.19
C THR A 245 -12.19 -36.94 -14.00
N ALA A 246 -12.69 -36.11 -14.93
CA ALA A 246 -13.69 -36.52 -15.89
C ALA A 246 -13.09 -37.67 -16.73
N PRO A 247 -13.68 -38.89 -16.69
CA PRO A 247 -13.25 -39.96 -17.58
C PRO A 247 -13.42 -39.47 -19.02
N LEU A 248 -12.46 -39.77 -19.88
CA LEU A 248 -12.64 -39.66 -21.33
C LEU A 248 -13.99 -40.30 -21.65
N ASP A 249 -14.92 -39.51 -22.20
CA ASP A 249 -16.23 -40.02 -22.58
C ASP A 249 -16.02 -41.31 -23.39
N ALA A 250 -16.74 -42.38 -23.03
CA ALA A 250 -16.57 -43.70 -23.63
C ALA A 250 -16.68 -43.68 -25.18
N ASN A 251 -17.37 -42.66 -25.72
CA ASN A 251 -17.45 -42.40 -27.16
C ASN A 251 -16.11 -41.94 -27.77
N THR A 252 -15.30 -41.15 -27.06
CA THR A 252 -13.98 -40.72 -27.54
C THR A 252 -12.95 -41.84 -27.45
N ALA A 253 -13.03 -42.71 -26.43
CA ALA A 253 -12.18 -43.89 -26.31
C ALA A 253 -12.47 -44.94 -27.40
N MET A 254 -13.74 -45.15 -27.77
CA MET A 254 -14.10 -46.04 -28.88
C MET A 254 -13.56 -45.55 -30.23
N ILE A 255 -13.63 -44.24 -30.51
CA ILE A 255 -13.13 -43.67 -31.77
C ILE A 255 -11.61 -43.82 -31.90
N VAL A 256 -10.85 -43.71 -30.80
CA VAL A 256 -9.39 -43.91 -30.85
C VAL A 256 -9.03 -45.38 -31.06
N SER A 257 -9.81 -46.32 -30.53
CA SER A 257 -9.58 -47.76 -30.74
C SER A 257 -9.91 -48.25 -32.16
N SER A 258 -10.92 -47.65 -32.82
CA SER A 258 -11.30 -48.03 -34.18
C SER A 258 -10.34 -47.50 -35.25
N VAL A 259 -9.66 -46.38 -34.99
CA VAL A 259 -8.65 -45.80 -35.89
C VAL A 259 -7.30 -46.50 -35.77
N ALA A 260 -6.98 -47.11 -34.61
CA ALA A 260 -5.75 -47.86 -34.41
C ALA A 260 -5.80 -49.31 -34.94
N SER A 261 -6.95 -49.74 -35.49
CA SER A 261 -7.19 -51.10 -36.00
C SER A 261 -7.15 -51.20 -37.53
N TYR A 262 -6.63 -50.18 -38.22
CA TYR A 262 -6.38 -50.17 -39.67
C TYR A 262 -4.90 -49.93 -39.97
#